data_AF-A0A348AHX7-F1
#
_entry.id   AF-A0A348AHX7-F1
#
_cell.length_a   1.000
_cell.length_b   1.000
_cell.length_c   1.000
_cell.angle_alpha   90.00
_cell.angle_beta   90.00
_cell.angle_gamma   90.00
#
_symmetry.space_group_name_H-M   'P 1'
#
loop_
_entity.id
_entity.type
_entity.pdbx_description
1 polymer ?
#
loop_
_entity_poly.entity_id
_entity_poly.type
_entity_poly.pdbx_seq_one_letter_code
_entity_poly.pdbx_strand_id
1 'polypeptide(L)'
;MLINISSRGGYVIVPNVITYCAAKFYVSAFTEGLAHGLKAERAELKAKVLAPAATQTEFGKVANDVPEYDYDKSFGHYHTSTEMADFLMALYTAIRRWAPLTGKHLHLLCERRY
;
A
#
# COMPACT_ATOMS: atom_id res chain seq x y z
N MET A 1 -0.10 16.92 0.25
CA MET A 1 -0.59 15.56 0.57
C MET A 1 0.62 14.68 0.81
N LEU A 2 0.65 13.90 1.89
CA LEU A 2 1.65 12.86 2.13
C LEU A 2 1.04 11.50 1.81
N ILE A 3 1.68 10.71 0.96
CA ILE A 3 1.28 9.32 0.70
C ILE A 3 2.45 8.41 1.05
N ASN A 4 2.27 7.57 2.06
CA ASN A 4 3.26 6.56 2.41
C ASN A 4 2.93 5.23 1.71
N ILE A 5 3.96 4.55 1.22
CA ILE A 5 3.82 3.25 0.57
C ILE A 5 4.01 2.14 1.60
N SER A 6 2.90 1.54 2.02
CA SER A 6 2.88 0.33 2.85
C SER A 6 2.97 -0.92 1.95
N SER A 7 2.17 -1.94 2.25
CA SER A 7 2.02 -3.20 1.54
C SER A 7 0.76 -3.89 2.06
N ARG A 8 0.22 -4.86 1.31
CA ARG A 8 -0.72 -5.85 1.86
C ARG A 8 -0.15 -6.49 3.14
N GLY A 9 1.17 -6.69 3.20
CA GLY A 9 1.88 -7.16 4.38
C GLY A 9 1.80 -6.23 5.61
N GLY A 10 1.30 -5.01 5.46
CA GLY A 10 1.03 -4.06 6.54
C GLY A 10 -0.38 -4.15 7.13
N TYR A 11 -1.18 -5.12 6.68
CA TYR A 11 -2.53 -5.42 7.21
C TYR A 11 -2.76 -6.90 7.46
N VAL A 12 -1.99 -7.78 6.81
CA VAL A 12 -1.99 -9.23 7.03
C VAL A 12 -0.57 -9.74 7.12
N ILE A 13 -0.33 -10.79 7.90
CA ILE A 13 0.97 -11.45 7.97
C ILE A 13 1.10 -12.43 6.81
N VAL A 14 2.17 -12.29 6.04
CA VAL A 14 2.56 -13.23 4.98
C VAL A 14 3.72 -14.09 5.51
N PRO A 15 3.70 -15.43 5.32
CA PRO A 15 4.79 -16.29 5.76
C PRO A 15 6.15 -15.87 5.21
N ASN A 16 7.23 -16.17 5.95
CA ASN A 16 8.63 -15.96 5.55
C ASN A 16 9.08 -14.50 5.36
N VAL A 17 8.23 -13.51 5.62
CA VAL A 17 8.56 -12.08 5.50
C VAL A 17 8.18 -11.27 6.75
N ILE A 18 8.43 -11.84 7.94
CA ILE A 18 7.97 -11.30 9.23
C ILE A 18 8.48 -9.86 9.48
N THR A 19 9.77 -9.61 9.29
CA THR A 19 10.38 -8.28 9.51
C THR A 19 9.82 -7.23 8.55
N TYR A 20 9.62 -7.61 7.28
CA TYR A 20 8.97 -6.78 6.28
C TYR A 20 7.51 -6.46 6.67
N CYS A 21 6.73 -7.48 7.05
CA CYS A 21 5.36 -7.29 7.53
C CYS A 21 5.32 -6.35 8.73
N ALA A 22 6.15 -6.58 9.77
CA ALA A 22 6.21 -5.72 10.95
C ALA A 22 6.49 -4.26 10.60
N ALA A 23 7.46 -4.01 9.72
CA ALA A 23 7.77 -2.66 9.24
C ALA A 23 6.59 -2.03 8.48
N LYS A 24 5.90 -2.81 7.64
CA LYS A 24 4.74 -2.32 6.88
C LYS A 24 3.51 -2.09 7.76
N PHE A 25 3.32 -2.87 8.82
CA PHE A 25 2.30 -2.59 9.84
C PHE A 25 2.57 -1.26 10.54
N TYR A 26 3.83 -0.97 10.90
CA TYR A 26 4.22 0.32 11.43
C TYR A 26 3.88 1.45 10.45
N VAL A 27 4.27 1.34 9.17
CA VAL A 27 3.97 2.37 8.16
C VAL A 27 2.46 2.61 8.05
N SER A 28 1.65 1.54 7.99
CA SER A 28 0.18 1.66 7.96
C SER A 28 -0.36 2.38 9.20
N ALA A 29 -0.01 1.89 10.40
CA ALA A 29 -0.51 2.45 11.66
C ALA A 29 -0.05 3.90 11.88
N PHE A 30 1.20 4.21 11.57
CA PHE A 30 1.76 5.56 11.64
C PHE A 30 1.00 6.52 10.73
N THR A 31 0.76 6.13 9.48
CA THR A 31 0.08 6.99 8.52
C THR A 31 -1.40 7.19 8.86
N GLU A 32 -2.09 6.15 9.34
CA GLU A 32 -3.45 6.28 9.85
C GLU A 32 -3.50 7.23 11.06
N GLY A 33 -2.62 7.04 12.05
CA GLY A 33 -2.52 7.89 13.23
C GLY A 33 -2.21 9.35 12.88
N LEU A 34 -1.29 9.59 11.95
CA LEU A 34 -0.97 10.92 11.44
C LEU A 34 -2.17 11.56 10.74
N ALA A 35 -2.91 10.80 9.94
CA ALA A 35 -4.13 11.30 9.28
C ALA A 35 -5.19 11.73 10.31
N HIS A 36 -5.35 10.96 11.40
CA HIS A 36 -6.22 11.32 12.52
C HIS A 36 -5.75 12.60 13.22
N GLY A 37 -4.46 12.72 13.54
CA GLY A 37 -3.88 13.91 14.17
C GLY A 37 -4.06 15.17 13.32
N LEU A 38 -3.68 15.11 12.03
CA LEU A 38 -3.83 16.23 11.09
C LEU A 38 -5.29 16.68 10.95
N LYS A 39 -6.24 15.74 11.01
CA LYS A 39 -7.67 16.04 10.96
C LYS A 39 -8.16 16.70 12.24
N ALA A 40 -7.72 16.23 13.41
CA ALA A 40 -8.06 16.82 14.70
C ALA A 40 -7.58 18.28 14.80
N GLU A 41 -6.38 18.56 14.31
CA GLU A 41 -5.77 19.89 14.24
C GLU A 41 -6.34 20.77 13.10
N ARG A 42 -7.31 20.27 12.32
CA ARG A 42 -7.86 20.95 11.13
C ARG A 42 -6.76 21.40 10.14
N ALA A 43 -5.64 20.69 10.10
CA ALA A 43 -4.52 21.01 9.22
C ALA A 43 -4.93 20.85 7.75
N GLU A 44 -4.36 21.70 6.87
CA GLU A 44 -4.53 21.58 5.43
C GLU A 44 -3.88 20.31 4.88
N LEU A 45 -2.73 19.92 5.44
CA LEU A 45 -2.02 18.69 5.07
C LEU A 45 -2.88 17.46 5.40
N LYS A 46 -2.90 16.50 4.47
CA LYS A 46 -3.52 15.19 4.64
C LYS A 46 -2.46 14.10 4.46
N ALA A 47 -2.60 13.01 5.20
CA ALA A 47 -1.80 11.80 5.07
C ALA A 47 -2.69 10.64 4.59
N LYS A 48 -2.16 9.81 3.69
CA LYS A 48 -2.83 8.61 3.17
C LYS A 48 -1.82 7.48 3.02
N VAL A 49 -2.30 6.25 3.05
CA VAL A 49 -1.47 5.06 2.83
C VAL A 49 -1.92 4.35 1.55
N LEU A 50 -0.95 4.02 0.69
CA LEU A 50 -1.16 3.06 -0.40
C LEU A 50 -0.56 1.72 0.05
N ALA A 51 -1.33 0.64 -0.03
CA ALA A 51 -0.88 -0.70 0.34
C ALA A 51 -0.99 -1.65 -0.86
N PRO A 52 0.05 -1.70 -1.72
CA PRO A 52 0.08 -2.59 -2.87
C PRO A 52 0.04 -4.07 -2.45
N ALA A 53 -0.61 -4.88 -3.28
CA ALA A 53 -0.41 -6.33 -3.27
C ALA A 53 0.79 -6.71 -4.16
N ALA A 54 0.79 -7.90 -4.76
CA ALA A 54 1.83 -8.25 -5.73
C ALA A 54 1.84 -7.21 -6.87
N THR A 55 3.00 -6.60 -7.09
CA THR A 55 3.24 -5.63 -8.16
C THR A 55 4.55 -5.96 -8.85
N GLN A 56 4.49 -6.11 -10.17
CA GLN A 56 5.65 -6.37 -11.01
C GLN A 56 6.57 -5.15 -11.04
N THR A 57 7.71 -5.30 -10.37
CA THR A 57 8.79 -4.31 -10.22
C THR A 57 10.10 -5.07 -10.05
N GLU A 58 11.23 -4.35 -9.95
CA GLU A 58 12.49 -4.94 -9.52
C GLU A 58 12.51 -5.39 -8.06
N PHE A 59 11.50 -5.05 -7.23
CA PHE A 59 11.49 -5.37 -5.80
C PHE A 59 11.60 -6.87 -5.52
N GLY A 60 10.85 -7.71 -6.25
CA GLY A 60 10.92 -9.17 -6.06
C GLY A 60 12.32 -9.72 -6.32
N LYS A 61 12.99 -9.19 -7.35
CA LYS A 61 14.36 -9.54 -7.71
C LYS A 61 15.36 -9.12 -6.61
N VAL A 62 15.30 -7.86 -6.20
CA VAL A 62 16.22 -7.27 -5.21
C VAL A 62 16.02 -7.89 -3.82
N ALA A 63 14.77 -8.06 -3.39
CA ALA A 63 14.45 -8.57 -2.05
C ALA A 63 14.82 -10.06 -1.86
N ASN A 64 14.87 -10.84 -2.95
CA ASN A 64 15.25 -12.25 -2.91
C ASN A 64 16.68 -12.51 -3.37
N ASP A 65 17.43 -11.47 -3.77
CA ASP A 65 18.80 -11.58 -4.29
C ASP A 65 18.94 -12.61 -5.44
N VAL A 66 18.06 -12.49 -6.43
CA VAL A 66 18.02 -13.38 -7.61
C VAL A 66 18.29 -12.59 -8.90
N PRO A 67 18.79 -13.22 -9.97
CA PRO A 67 19.00 -12.54 -11.25
C PRO A 67 17.69 -12.17 -11.96
N GLU A 68 16.63 -12.96 -11.74
CA GLU A 68 15.32 -12.81 -12.35
C GLU A 68 14.23 -13.22 -11.35
N TYR A 69 13.08 -12.56 -11.39
CA TYR A 69 11.92 -12.88 -10.58
C TYR A 69 10.68 -12.97 -11.46
N ASP A 70 10.19 -14.20 -11.65
CA ASP A 70 9.05 -14.51 -12.50
C ASP A 70 7.74 -14.33 -11.73
N TYR A 71 7.02 -13.26 -12.05
CA TYR A 71 5.76 -12.92 -11.39
C TYR A 71 4.60 -13.84 -11.80
N ASP A 72 4.59 -14.36 -13.03
CA ASP A 72 3.57 -15.29 -13.52
C ASP A 72 3.64 -16.64 -12.79
N LYS A 73 4.85 -17.09 -12.46
CA LYS A 73 5.03 -18.30 -11.62
C LYS A 73 4.74 -18.05 -10.15
N SER A 74 5.03 -16.86 -9.64
CA SER A 74 4.98 -16.55 -8.21
C SER A 74 3.59 -16.15 -7.73
N PHE A 75 2.75 -15.59 -8.60
CA PHE A 75 1.46 -15.02 -8.23
C PHE A 75 0.39 -15.34 -9.27
N GLY A 76 -0.77 -15.81 -8.82
CA GLY A 76 -1.93 -16.00 -9.72
C GLY A 76 -2.57 -14.70 -10.21
N HIS A 77 -2.29 -13.57 -9.53
CA HIS A 77 -2.69 -12.24 -9.96
C HIS A 77 -1.73 -11.20 -9.36
N TYR A 78 -1.34 -10.22 -10.17
CA TYR A 78 -0.49 -9.10 -9.78
C TYR A 78 -0.82 -7.88 -10.65
N HIS A 79 -0.36 -6.71 -10.22
CA HIS A 79 -0.46 -5.48 -11.00
C HIS A 79 0.89 -5.11 -11.62
N THR A 80 0.88 -4.27 -12.65
CA THR A 80 2.07 -3.60 -13.18
C THR A 80 2.41 -2.34 -12.39
N SER A 81 3.63 -1.85 -12.54
CA SER A 81 4.05 -0.54 -12.00
C SER A 81 3.21 0.61 -12.54
N THR A 82 2.76 0.53 -13.81
CA THR A 82 1.89 1.52 -14.44
C THR A 82 0.52 1.55 -13.78
N GLU A 83 -0.11 0.39 -13.56
CA GLU A 83 -1.38 0.33 -12.82
C GLU A 83 -1.24 0.84 -11.38
N MET A 84 -0.11 0.56 -10.70
CA MET A 84 0.15 1.17 -9.39
C MET A 84 0.31 2.68 -9.44
N ALA A 85 0.94 3.22 -10.48
CA ALA A 85 1.03 4.66 -10.66
C ALA A 85 -0.37 5.26 -10.86
N ASP A 86 -1.24 4.62 -11.63
CA ASP A 86 -2.62 5.07 -11.81
C ASP A 86 -3.40 5.04 -10.49
N PHE A 87 -3.24 3.99 -9.68
CA PHE A 87 -3.89 3.90 -8.37
C PHE A 87 -3.34 4.96 -7.40
N LEU A 88 -2.04 5.24 -7.44
CA LEU A 88 -1.42 6.31 -6.68
C LEU A 88 -1.99 7.68 -7.08
N MET A 89 -2.15 7.94 -8.38
CA MET A 89 -2.73 9.18 -8.89
C MET A 89 -4.21 9.32 -8.52
N ALA A 90 -4.98 8.23 -8.58
CA ALA A 90 -6.35 8.20 -8.09
C ALA A 90 -6.42 8.49 -6.59
N LEU A 91 -5.52 7.90 -5.79
CA LEU A 91 -5.44 8.15 -4.35
C LEU A 91 -5.06 9.61 -4.04
N TYR A 92 -4.14 10.19 -4.82
CA TYR A 92 -3.70 11.57 -4.68
C TYR A 92 -4.83 12.57 -4.95
N THR A 93 -5.54 12.39 -6.05
CA THR A 93 -6.62 13.30 -6.51
C THR A 93 -7.92 13.14 -5.74
N ALA A 94 -8.16 12.00 -5.09
CA ALA A 94 -9.38 11.78 -4.32
C ALA A 94 -9.52 12.77 -3.14
N ILE A 95 -10.52 13.67 -3.21
CA ILE A 95 -10.78 14.70 -2.19
C ILE A 95 -11.28 14.09 -0.86
N ARG A 96 -12.03 12.97 -0.91
CA ARG A 96 -12.32 12.08 0.24
C ARG A 96 -13.16 10.86 -0.18
N ARG A 97 -13.01 9.79 0.61
CA ARG A 97 -13.67 8.46 0.59
C ARG A 97 -13.05 7.40 -0.32
N TRP A 98 -12.64 6.32 0.35
CA TRP A 98 -12.73 4.93 -0.09
C TRP A 98 -13.42 4.77 -1.45
N ALA A 99 -12.63 4.45 -2.47
CA ALA A 99 -13.15 3.83 -3.68
C ALA A 99 -12.63 2.39 -3.66
N PRO A 100 -13.51 1.37 -3.66
CA PRO A 100 -13.08 0.05 -4.08
C PRO A 100 -12.70 0.20 -5.56
N LEU A 101 -11.42 0.41 -5.84
CA LEU A 101 -10.89 0.13 -7.17
C LEU A 101 -11.08 -1.38 -7.33
N THR A 102 -11.96 -1.73 -8.25
CA THR A 102 -12.60 -3.03 -8.43
C THR A 102 -11.62 -4.20 -8.41
N GLY A 103 -12.01 -5.28 -7.74
CA GLY A 103 -11.30 -6.57 -7.76
C GLY A 103 -10.49 -6.83 -6.50
N LYS A 104 -10.62 -8.05 -5.96
CA LYS A 104 -9.95 -8.50 -4.73
C LYS A 104 -8.46 -8.15 -4.80
N HIS A 105 -7.91 -7.53 -3.74
CA HIS A 105 -6.48 -7.27 -3.47
C HIS A 105 -5.94 -5.84 -3.57
N LEU A 106 -6.78 -4.80 -3.54
CA LEU A 106 -6.31 -3.44 -3.22
C LEU A 106 -7.02 -2.90 -1.97
N HIS A 107 -6.28 -2.69 -0.89
CA HIS A 107 -6.77 -1.95 0.28
C HIS A 107 -6.27 -0.50 0.17
N LEU A 108 -7.03 0.33 -0.54
CA LEU A 108 -6.97 1.79 -0.37
C LEU A 108 -7.64 2.13 0.96
N LEU A 109 -6.89 2.06 2.05
CA LEU A 109 -7.40 2.41 3.38
C LEU A 109 -7.08 3.88 3.65
N CYS A 110 -8.09 4.73 3.48
CA CYS A 110 -8.00 6.12 3.95
C CYS A 110 -8.41 6.26 5.42
N GLU A 111 -9.30 5.41 5.94
CA GLU A 111 -9.71 5.34 7.35
C GLU A 111 -10.33 3.95 7.59
N ARG A 112 -9.90 3.18 8.60
CA ARG A 112 -10.73 2.11 9.17
C ARG A 112 -11.84 2.80 9.97
N ARG A 113 -13.10 2.57 9.61
CA ARG A 113 -14.21 2.94 10.50
C ARG A 113 -14.14 1.97 11.68
N TYR A 114 -13.76 2.47 12.85
CA TYR A 114 -14.15 1.86 14.11
C TYR A 114 -15.57 2.34 14.45
#